data_AF-A0A7M2XUA6-F1
#
_entry.id   AF-A0A7M2XUA6-F1
#
_cell.length_a   1.000
_cell.length_b   1.000
_cell.length_c   1.000
_cell.angle_alpha   90.00
_cell.angle_beta   90.00
_cell.angle_gamma   90.00
#
_symmetry.space_group_name_H-M   'P 1'
#
loop_
_entity.id
_entity.type
_entity.pdbx_description
1 polymer ?
#
loop_
_entity_poly.entity_id
_entity_poly.type
_entity_poly.pdbx_seq_one_letter_code
_entity_poly.pdbx_strand_id
1 'polypeptide(L)'
;MKLEWEGEEEDRLAAIRATEERRRLEEHVTGTPIVIANEFSEVQVTRIETRNGSRLMIQSPRSGQWVTLCPLELESLTWQAPDTFSAMIGHPFGPLVTEEE
;
A
#
# COMPACT_ATOMS: atom_id res chain seq x y z
N MET A 1 -2.00 -33.06 2.02
CA MET A 1 -2.30 -32.75 0.61
C MET A 1 -1.80 -31.33 0.38
N LYS A 2 -0.80 -31.11 -0.48
CA LYS A 2 -0.40 -29.74 -0.86
C LYS A 2 -1.47 -29.23 -1.81
N LEU A 3 -2.09 -28.09 -1.49
CA LEU A 3 -2.86 -27.34 -2.45
C LEU A 3 -1.85 -26.57 -3.31
N GLU A 4 -1.82 -26.86 -4.60
CA GLU A 4 -1.17 -26.02 -5.60
C GLU A 4 -2.29 -25.39 -6.43
N TRP A 5 -2.23 -24.07 -6.66
CA TRP A 5 -3.22 -23.34 -7.45
C TRP A 5 -2.56 -22.63 -8.64
N GLU A 6 -3.37 -22.33 -9.67
CA GLU A 6 -2.93 -21.58 -10.83
C GLU A 6 -2.48 -20.18 -10.40
N GLY A 7 -1.24 -19.81 -10.72
CA GLY A 7 -0.65 -18.52 -10.30
C GLY A 7 0.17 -18.57 -9.01
N GLU A 8 0.24 -19.70 -8.30
CA GLU A 8 0.99 -19.79 -7.03
C GLU A 8 2.46 -19.35 -7.15
N GLU A 9 3.13 -19.73 -8.24
CA GLU A 9 4.52 -19.31 -8.51
C GLU A 9 4.62 -17.80 -8.74
N GLU A 10 3.67 -17.23 -9.46
CA GLU A 10 3.64 -15.80 -9.75
C GLU A 10 3.41 -14.98 -8.48
N ASP A 11 2.45 -15.39 -7.65
CA ASP A 11 2.18 -14.81 -6.33
C ASP A 11 3.43 -14.87 -5.44
N ARG A 12 4.12 -16.02 -5.43
CA ARG A 12 5.34 -16.21 -4.64
C ARG A 12 6.47 -15.29 -5.11
N LEU A 13 6.71 -15.21 -6.42
CA LEU A 13 7.72 -14.33 -6.99
C LEU A 13 7.36 -12.85 -6.77
N ALA A 14 6.08 -12.49 -6.87
CA ALA A 14 5.58 -11.15 -6.58
C ALA A 14 5.81 -10.78 -5.12
N ALA A 15 5.54 -11.70 -4.18
CA ALA A 15 5.79 -11.49 -2.76
C ALA A 15 7.29 -11.30 -2.45
N ILE A 16 8.17 -12.08 -3.09
CA ILE A 16 9.63 -11.91 -2.97
C ILE A 16 10.04 -10.53 -3.48
N ARG A 17 9.62 -10.14 -4.68
CA ARG A 17 9.93 -8.82 -5.26
C ARG A 17 9.44 -7.68 -4.38
N ALA A 18 8.21 -7.77 -3.87
CA ALA A 18 7.65 -6.76 -2.98
C ALA A 18 8.45 -6.66 -1.68
N THR A 19 8.87 -7.79 -1.10
CA THR A 19 9.68 -7.80 0.12
C THR A 19 11.05 -7.15 -0.10
N GLU A 20 11.71 -7.48 -1.20
CA GLU A 20 13.00 -6.87 -1.56
C GLU A 20 12.88 -5.37 -1.81
N GLU A 21 11.85 -4.95 -2.55
CA GLU A 21 11.60 -3.55 -2.83
C GLU A 21 11.34 -2.77 -1.54
N ARG A 22 10.52 -3.31 -0.63
CA ARG A 22 10.27 -2.70 0.68
C ARG A 22 11.57 -2.51 1.44
N ARG A 23 12.43 -3.52 1.47
CA ARG A 23 13.74 -3.44 2.15
C ARG A 23 14.62 -2.34 1.56
N ARG A 24 14.70 -2.24 0.23
CA ARG A 24 15.48 -1.18 -0.45
C ARG A 24 14.95 0.21 -0.10
N LEU A 25 13.64 0.36 0.00
CA LEU A 25 12.99 1.62 0.36
C LEU A 25 13.20 1.97 1.85
N GLU A 26 13.10 0.99 2.74
CA GLU A 26 13.37 1.12 4.19
C GLU A 26 14.79 1.62 4.47
N GLU A 27 15.78 1.17 3.69
CA GLU A 27 17.17 1.64 3.77
C GLU A 27 17.32 3.16 3.52
N HIS A 28 16.31 3.80 2.92
CA HIS A 28 16.30 5.24 2.58
C HIS A 28 15.26 6.05 3.38
N VAL A 29 14.75 5.50 4.49
CA VAL A 29 13.84 6.22 5.38
C VAL A 29 14.55 7.41 6.03
N THR A 30 13.86 8.54 6.10
CA THR A 30 14.36 9.77 6.73
C THR A 30 13.34 10.33 7.73
N GLY A 31 13.86 10.92 8.81
CA GLY A 31 13.03 11.51 9.86
C GLY A 31 12.36 10.47 10.76
N THR A 32 11.37 10.94 11.51
CA THR A 32 10.64 10.11 12.48
C THR A 32 9.32 9.61 11.87
N PRO A 33 9.01 8.31 11.97
CA PRO A 33 7.70 7.78 11.57
C PRO A 33 6.56 8.47 12.30
N ILE A 34 5.46 8.71 11.58
CA ILE A 34 4.19 9.15 12.16
C ILE A 34 3.29 7.93 12.28
N VAL A 35 2.67 7.75 13.45
CA VAL A 35 1.68 6.69 13.69
C VAL A 35 0.29 7.30 13.64
N ILE A 36 -0.59 6.73 12.82
CA ILE A 36 -1.99 7.09 12.74
C ILE A 36 -2.79 5.85 13.14
N ALA A 37 -3.58 5.96 14.20
CA ALA A 37 -4.31 4.83 14.75
C ALA A 37 -5.69 5.22 15.27
N ASN A 38 -6.59 4.23 15.27
CA ASN A 38 -7.90 4.26 15.90
C ASN A 38 -8.16 2.92 16.61
N GLU A 39 -9.40 2.69 17.06
CA GLU A 39 -9.80 1.46 17.77
C GLU A 39 -9.81 0.19 16.91
N PHE A 40 -9.72 0.32 15.59
CA PHE A 40 -9.79 -0.80 14.65
C PHE A 40 -8.45 -1.05 13.92
N SER A 41 -7.60 -0.03 13.79
CA SER A 41 -6.48 -0.03 12.85
C SER A 41 -5.35 0.90 13.28
N GLU A 42 -4.14 0.54 12.87
CA GLU A 42 -2.93 1.34 12.98
C GLU A 42 -2.20 1.31 11.63
N VAL A 43 -1.70 2.47 11.20
CA VAL A 43 -0.76 2.61 10.10
C VAL A 43 0.43 3.47 10.52
N GLN A 44 1.58 3.16 9.94
CA GLN A 44 2.81 3.94 10.10
C GLN A 44 3.14 4.62 8.78
N VAL A 45 3.44 5.91 8.84
CA VAL A 45 3.79 6.73 7.70
C VAL A 45 5.24 7.19 7.85
N THR A 46 6.08 6.83 6.88
CA THR A 46 7.51 7.21 6.87
C THR A 46 7.86 7.93 5.58
N ARG A 47 8.76 8.91 5.67
CA ARG A 47 9.32 9.57 4.50
C ARG A 47 10.50 8.77 3.97
N ILE A 48 10.54 8.56 2.67
CA ILE A 48 11.64 7.90 1.96
C ILE A 48 12.20 8.86 0.93
N GLU A 49 13.53 8.97 0.87
CA GLU A 49 14.21 9.73 -0.17
C GLU A 49 14.68 8.79 -1.29
N THR A 50 14.16 9.00 -2.50
CA THR A 50 14.60 8.25 -3.68
C THR A 50 15.36 9.16 -4.64
N ARG A 51 16.06 8.57 -5.61
CA ARG A 51 16.69 9.33 -6.72
C ARG A 51 15.70 10.20 -7.52
N ASN A 52 14.41 9.87 -7.49
CA ASN A 52 13.35 10.56 -8.23
C ASN A 52 12.55 11.52 -7.33
N GLY A 53 13.00 11.78 -6.10
CA GLY A 53 12.35 12.64 -5.12
C GLY A 53 11.79 11.89 -3.91
N SER A 54 11.12 12.64 -3.05
CA SER A 54 10.54 12.14 -1.80
C SER A 54 9.30 11.29 -2.05
N ARG A 55 9.13 10.25 -1.25
CA ARG A 55 7.91 9.43 -1.17
C ARG A 55 7.47 9.27 0.27
N LEU A 56 6.19 8.96 0.48
CA LEU A 56 5.70 8.42 1.74
C LEU A 56 5.47 6.92 1.59
N MET A 57 6.02 6.12 2.51
CA MET A 57 5.56 4.75 2.72
C MET A 57 4.50 4.74 3.79
N ILE A 58 3.35 4.13 3.46
CA ILE A 58 2.27 3.88 4.39
C ILE A 58 2.21 2.37 4.58
N GLN A 59 2.36 1.90 5.81
CA GLN A 59 2.31 0.47 6.12
C GLN A 59 1.34 0.17 7.25
N SER A 60 0.67 -0.97 7.17
CA SER A 60 -0.16 -1.53 8.23
C SER A 60 0.63 -2.63 8.94
N PRO A 61 1.08 -2.43 10.20
CA PRO A 61 1.83 -3.45 10.93
C PRO A 61 1.01 -4.74 11.13
N ARG A 62 -0.31 -4.62 11.22
CA ARG A 62 -1.23 -5.74 11.45
C ARG A 62 -1.34 -6.68 10.26
N SER A 63 -1.43 -6.14 9.04
CA SER A 63 -1.61 -6.93 7.82
C SER A 63 -0.31 -7.16 7.05
N GLY A 64 0.73 -6.37 7.34
CA GLY A 64 1.97 -6.34 6.56
C GLY A 64 1.84 -5.64 5.20
N GLN A 65 0.65 -5.16 4.84
CA GLN A 65 0.43 -4.40 3.61
C GLN A 65 1.11 -3.04 3.68
N TRP A 66 1.59 -2.58 2.53
CA TRP A 66 2.26 -1.31 2.40
C TRP A 66 2.11 -0.75 0.99
N VAL A 67 2.27 0.56 0.86
CA VAL A 67 2.31 1.28 -0.40
C VAL A 67 3.31 2.42 -0.30
N THR A 68 3.92 2.82 -1.42
CA THR A 68 4.62 4.10 -1.51
C THR A 68 3.93 5.05 -2.46
N LEU A 69 3.81 6.31 -2.04
CA LEU A 69 3.17 7.38 -2.81
C LEU A 69 4.14 8.54 -2.96
N CYS A 70 4.35 9.00 -4.18
CA CYS A 70 4.96 10.29 -4.45
C CYS A 70 3.96 11.43 -4.19
N PRO A 71 4.39 12.70 -4.21
CA PRO A 71 3.51 13.82 -3.93
C PRO A 71 2.28 13.90 -4.84
N LEU A 72 2.43 13.60 -6.13
CA LEU A 72 1.32 13.64 -7.10
C LEU A 72 0.29 12.51 -6.84
N GLU A 73 0.77 11.32 -6.52
CA GLU A 73 -0.11 10.18 -6.16
C GLU A 73 -0.84 10.46 -4.84
N LEU A 74 -0.22 11.18 -3.89
CA LEU A 74 -0.89 11.60 -2.67
C LEU A 74 -1.93 12.69 -2.94
N GLU A 75 -1.59 13.66 -3.80
CA GLU A 75 -2.50 14.72 -4.20
C GLU A 75 -3.75 14.15 -4.90
N SER A 76 -3.60 13.16 -5.78
CA SER A 76 -4.73 12.56 -6.48
C SER A 76 -5.75 11.88 -5.54
N LEU A 77 -5.30 11.39 -4.38
CA LEU A 77 -6.20 10.90 -3.33
C LEU A 77 -7.07 12.01 -2.76
N THR A 78 -6.55 13.24 -2.65
CA THR A 78 -7.31 14.39 -2.11
C THR A 78 -8.40 14.86 -3.06
N TRP A 79 -8.36 14.47 -4.33
CA TRP A 79 -9.40 14.78 -5.32
C TRP A 79 -10.58 13.81 -5.28
N GLN A 80 -10.45 12.69 -4.56
CA GLN A 80 -11.51 11.70 -4.47
C GLN A 80 -12.62 12.14 -3.50
N ALA A 81 -13.86 11.78 -3.83
CA ALA A 81 -14.99 12.00 -2.93
C ALA A 81 -14.97 11.01 -1.75
N PRO A 82 -15.54 11.37 -0.58
CA PRO A 82 -15.69 10.43 0.54
C PRO A 82 -16.35 9.10 0.13
N ASP A 83 -17.34 9.15 -0.76
CA ASP A 83 -18.05 7.97 -1.28
C ASP A 83 -17.11 6.98 -1.97
N THR A 84 -16.08 7.48 -2.67
CA THR A 84 -15.06 6.64 -3.32
C THR A 84 -14.28 5.85 -2.27
N PHE A 85 -13.88 6.48 -1.17
CA PHE A 85 -13.19 5.78 -0.08
C PHE A 85 -14.10 4.80 0.64
N SER A 86 -15.37 5.14 0.85
CA SER A 86 -16.36 4.23 1.43
C SER A 86 -16.52 2.97 0.57
N ALA A 87 -16.57 3.11 -0.76
CA ALA A 87 -16.62 1.96 -1.67
C ALA A 87 -15.36 1.09 -1.58
N MET A 88 -14.16 1.69 -1.57
CA MET A 88 -12.89 0.96 -1.40
C MET A 88 -12.84 0.16 -0.09
N ILE A 89 -13.32 0.73 1.01
CA ILE A 89 -13.32 0.10 2.33
C ILE A 89 -14.40 -0.99 2.41
N GLY A 90 -15.57 -0.77 1.80
CA GLY A 90 -16.67 -1.72 1.80
C GLY A 90 -16.44 -2.95 0.92
N HIS A 91 -15.66 -2.80 -0.15
CA HIS A 91 -15.30 -3.87 -1.09
C HIS A 91 -13.78 -4.04 -1.18
N PRO A 92 -13.12 -4.46 -0.09
CA PRO A 92 -11.68 -4.66 -0.12
C PRO A 92 -11.35 -5.71 -1.17
N PHE A 93 -10.40 -5.40 -2.06
CA PHE A 93 -9.97 -6.24 -3.18
C PHE A 93 -10.98 -6.41 -4.33
N GLY A 94 -12.12 -5.71 -4.29
CA GLY A 94 -13.08 -5.65 -5.40
C GLY A 94 -12.76 -4.51 -6.37
N PRO A 95 -13.20 -4.60 -7.64
CA PRO A 95 -13.11 -3.49 -8.57
C PRO A 95 -14.05 -2.36 -8.16
N LEU A 96 -13.59 -1.11 -8.26
CA LEU A 96 -14.43 0.08 -8.05
C LEU A 96 -15.30 0.42 -9.26
N VAL A 97 -14.90 -0.08 -10.42
CA VAL A 97 -15.62 0.07 -11.68
C VAL A 97 -16.11 -1.31 -12.06
N THR A 98 -17.42 -1.49 -12.10
CA THR A 98 -18.05 -2.69 -12.65
C THR A 98 -18.12 -2.55 -14.17
N GLU A 99 -18.01 -3.64 -14.92
CA GLU A 99 -18.07 -3.62 -16.40
C GLU A 99 -19.46 -3.28 -16.98
N GLU A 100 -20.35 -2.68 -16.20
CA GLU A 100 -21.69 -2.26 -16.64
C GLU A 100 -21.73 -0.73 -16.85
N GLU A 101 -21.67 -0.35 -18.14
CA GLU A 101 -21.97 0.94 -18.83
C GLU A 101 -21.40 2.27 -18.29
#